data_AF-A0A836WF21-F1
#
_entry.id   AF-A0A836WF21-F1
#
_cell.length_a   1.000
_cell.length_b   1.000
_cell.length_c   1.000
_cell.angle_alpha   90.00
_cell.angle_beta   90.00
_cell.angle_gamma   90.00
#
_symmetry.space_group_name_H-M   'P 1'
#
loop_
_entity.id
_entity.type
_entity.pdbx_description
1 polymer ?
#
loop_
_entity_poly.entity_id
_entity_poly.type
_entity_poly.pdbx_seq_one_letter_code
_entity_poly.pdbx_strand_id
1 'polypeptide(L)'
;MRKHILTILILTLSLLFSSTQAGAFDLFNPDRGKPPPPPPAPKPTTSTLKKPTKPKTKLINPFKARVSKKTSRQKHKPKRLPPQKDFVLQGTSRFGSRRAAVLKGPDNKTFIQYFENNTRTPLDLEGFEEYYLVSVKAREVQIEYPEDFPCHKDKPKKGLRCEKRDNGKTVAILNLKRNEALPAPKASPKKTAKKSSKEDEQKKRKELYKNFKKRVIKDEDVPAGMRVVRTPFGDRLVPLK
;
A
#
# COMPACT_ATOMS: atom_id res chain seq x y z
N MET A 1 -2.31 -1.22 47.85
CA MET A 1 -3.22 -0.47 46.95
C MET A 1 -2.98 -0.69 45.45
N ARG A 2 -1.74 -0.89 44.96
CA ARG A 2 -1.47 -1.06 43.50
C ARG A 2 -2.01 -2.35 42.86
N LYS A 3 -2.19 -3.44 43.61
CA LYS A 3 -2.63 -4.74 43.04
C LYS A 3 -4.13 -4.76 42.68
N HIS A 4 -4.97 -4.05 43.44
CA HIS A 4 -6.42 -4.00 43.16
C HIS A 4 -6.77 -3.13 41.95
N ILE A 5 -5.97 -2.10 41.66
CA ILE A 5 -6.17 -1.23 40.50
C ILE A 5 -5.90 -2.00 39.20
N LEU A 6 -4.89 -2.88 39.19
CA LEU A 6 -4.57 -3.67 37.99
C LEU A 6 -5.63 -4.75 37.70
N THR A 7 -6.20 -5.38 38.73
CA THR A 7 -7.29 -6.36 38.55
C THR A 7 -8.59 -5.73 38.07
N ILE A 8 -8.92 -4.51 38.52
CA ILE A 8 -10.12 -3.80 38.05
C ILE A 8 -9.96 -3.41 36.58
N LEU A 9 -8.77 -2.97 36.17
CA LEU A 9 -8.49 -2.54 34.79
C LEU A 9 -8.55 -3.71 33.80
N ILE A 10 -8.12 -4.91 34.21
CA ILE A 10 -8.22 -6.14 33.40
C ILE A 10 -9.68 -6.61 33.28
N LEU A 11 -10.47 -6.53 34.36
CA LEU A 11 -11.89 -6.90 34.33
C LEU A 11 -12.70 -5.96 33.41
N THR A 12 -12.42 -4.65 33.44
CA THR A 12 -13.09 -3.70 32.53
C THR A 12 -12.70 -3.87 31.07
N LEU A 13 -11.48 -4.32 30.78
CA LEU A 13 -11.03 -4.55 29.41
C LEU A 13 -11.62 -5.83 28.79
N SER A 14 -11.90 -6.85 29.60
CA SER A 14 -12.57 -8.09 29.14
C SER A 14 -14.06 -7.91 28.81
N LEU A 15 -14.75 -6.94 29.43
CA LEU A 15 -16.17 -6.67 29.15
C LEU A 15 -16.41 -5.90 27.83
N LEU A 16 -15.38 -5.25 27.28
CA LEU A 16 -15.48 -4.49 26.02
C LEU A 16 -15.23 -5.35 24.76
N PHE A 17 -14.79 -6.60 24.90
CA PHE A 17 -14.51 -7.49 23.75
C PHE A 17 -15.64 -8.47 23.40
N SER A 18 -16.76 -8.44 24.11
CA SER A 18 -17.87 -9.39 23.90
C SER A 18 -19.00 -8.87 23.01
N SER A 19 -18.90 -7.68 22.43
CA SER A 19 -20.02 -7.05 21.69
C SER A 19 -19.77 -6.85 20.20
N THR A 20 -19.22 -7.86 19.51
CA THR A 20 -19.27 -7.92 18.03
C THR A 20 -19.69 -9.32 17.56
N GLN A 21 -20.91 -9.71 17.89
CA GLN A 21 -21.72 -10.50 16.96
C GLN A 21 -22.83 -9.61 16.44
N ALA A 22 -22.46 -8.67 15.57
CA ALA A 22 -23.42 -8.10 14.66
C ALA A 22 -23.70 -9.18 13.60
N GLY A 23 -24.69 -10.03 13.88
CA GLY A 23 -25.35 -10.80 12.83
C GLY A 23 -25.82 -9.79 11.79
N ALA A 24 -25.32 -9.91 10.57
CA ALA A 24 -25.77 -9.09 9.46
C ALA A 24 -27.30 -9.21 9.36
N PHE A 25 -27.98 -8.09 9.56
CA PHE A 25 -29.43 -7.98 9.50
C PHE A 25 -29.85 -8.11 8.02
N ASP A 26 -29.88 -9.34 7.53
CA ASP A 26 -30.38 -9.62 6.19
C ASP A 26 -31.92 -9.64 6.23
N LEU A 27 -32.53 -8.61 5.64
CA LEU A 27 -33.98 -8.40 5.57
C LEU A 27 -34.67 -9.40 4.64
N PHE A 28 -33.92 -10.12 3.81
CA PHE A 28 -34.47 -11.00 2.78
C PHE A 28 -34.09 -12.47 2.96
N ASN A 29 -33.60 -12.86 4.14
CA ASN A 29 -33.31 -14.26 4.43
C ASN A 29 -34.60 -15.10 4.45
N PRO A 30 -34.81 -16.03 3.51
CA PRO A 30 -36.05 -16.80 3.37
C PRO A 30 -36.26 -17.81 4.52
N ASP A 31 -35.26 -18.00 5.38
CA ASP A 31 -35.29 -18.88 6.54
C ASP A 31 -35.66 -18.18 7.86
N ARG A 32 -36.13 -16.92 7.80
CA ARG A 32 -36.67 -16.23 8.99
C ARG A 32 -37.81 -17.05 9.61
N GLY A 33 -37.63 -17.45 10.87
CA GLY A 33 -38.64 -18.13 11.68
C GLY A 33 -38.52 -19.66 11.75
N LYS A 34 -37.54 -20.28 11.07
CA LYS A 34 -37.28 -21.71 11.27
C LYS A 34 -36.58 -21.94 12.62
N PRO A 35 -37.08 -22.87 13.45
CA PRO A 35 -36.40 -23.22 14.69
C PRO A 35 -34.99 -23.75 14.38
N PRO A 36 -33.99 -23.43 15.22
CA PRO A 36 -32.64 -23.92 15.02
C PRO A 36 -32.64 -25.45 14.97
N PRO A 37 -31.89 -26.08 14.05
CA PRO A 37 -31.81 -27.53 14.00
C PRO A 37 -31.23 -28.06 15.31
N PRO A 38 -31.76 -29.17 15.85
CA PRO A 38 -31.27 -29.75 17.09
C PRO A 38 -29.79 -30.16 16.94
N PRO A 39 -29.00 -30.02 18.03
CA PRO A 39 -27.60 -30.41 17.99
C PRO A 39 -27.46 -31.90 17.64
N PRO A 40 -26.50 -32.27 16.76
CA PRO A 40 -26.27 -33.66 16.40
C PRO A 40 -25.84 -34.47 17.63
N ALA A 41 -26.52 -35.59 17.85
CA ALA A 41 -26.23 -36.50 18.95
C ALA A 41 -24.77 -37.02 18.91
N PRO A 42 -24.11 -37.17 20.07
CA PRO A 42 -22.77 -37.73 20.14
C PRO A 42 -22.76 -39.19 19.68
N LYS A 43 -21.92 -39.49 18.69
CA LYS A 43 -21.70 -40.86 18.20
C LYS A 43 -21.01 -41.69 19.30
N PRO A 44 -21.48 -42.92 19.59
CA PRO A 44 -20.82 -43.81 20.54
C PRO A 44 -19.46 -44.26 19.97
N THR A 45 -18.41 -44.07 20.77
CA THR A 45 -17.05 -44.48 20.44
C THR A 45 -16.90 -45.96 20.82
N THR A 46 -16.94 -46.84 19.82
CA THR A 46 -16.74 -48.29 19.99
C THR A 46 -15.28 -48.56 20.35
N SER A 47 -14.99 -48.81 21.64
CA SER A 47 -13.68 -49.27 22.08
C SER A 47 -13.48 -50.74 21.68
N THR A 48 -12.73 -50.98 20.61
CA THR A 48 -12.24 -52.33 20.30
C THR A 48 -10.91 -52.57 21.02
N LEU A 49 -11.02 -53.22 22.18
CA LEU A 49 -9.92 -53.79 22.95
C LEU A 49 -9.23 -54.88 22.12
N LYS A 50 -8.12 -54.56 21.44
CA LYS A 50 -7.27 -55.56 20.79
C LYS A 50 -6.26 -56.13 21.79
N LYS A 51 -6.42 -57.44 22.02
CA LYS A 51 -5.58 -58.38 22.76
C LYS A 51 -4.10 -58.31 22.33
N PRO A 52 -3.12 -58.35 23.25
CA PRO A 52 -1.71 -58.36 22.90
C PRO A 52 -1.24 -59.78 22.55
N THR A 53 -0.89 -60.01 21.29
CA THR A 53 -0.16 -61.20 20.83
C THR A 53 1.34 -60.96 21.00
N LYS A 54 1.96 -61.71 21.92
CA LYS A 54 3.41 -61.83 22.06
C LYS A 54 4.02 -62.45 20.80
N PRO A 55 5.03 -61.86 20.16
CA PRO A 55 5.97 -62.61 19.34
C PRO A 55 7.13 -63.10 20.21
N LYS A 56 7.37 -64.41 20.14
CA LYS A 56 8.48 -65.12 20.76
C LYS A 56 9.82 -64.52 20.33
N THR A 57 10.65 -64.27 21.33
CA THR A 57 12.06 -63.94 21.28
C THR A 57 12.83 -64.90 20.36
N LYS A 58 13.37 -64.40 19.25
CA LYS A 58 14.51 -65.06 18.60
C LYS A 58 15.78 -64.42 19.16
N LEU A 59 16.59 -65.23 19.85
CA LEU A 59 17.96 -64.90 20.21
C LEU A 59 18.71 -64.50 18.93
N ILE A 60 19.09 -63.23 18.82
CA ILE A 60 20.04 -62.77 17.81
C ILE A 60 21.42 -62.82 18.44
N ASN A 61 22.31 -63.63 17.85
CA ASN A 61 23.71 -63.74 18.25
C ASN A 61 24.39 -62.35 18.29
N PRO A 62 25.10 -61.99 19.38
CA PRO A 62 25.72 -60.66 19.53
C PRO A 62 27.04 -60.47 18.76
N PHE A 63 27.58 -61.51 18.11
CA PHE A 63 28.93 -61.48 17.50
C PHE A 63 28.94 -61.63 15.98
N LYS A 64 28.08 -60.89 15.26
CA LYS A 64 28.44 -60.48 13.90
C LYS A 64 28.69 -58.98 13.92
N ALA A 65 29.94 -58.63 14.22
CA ALA A 65 30.53 -57.34 13.94
C ALA A 65 30.34 -57.04 12.44
N ARG A 66 29.17 -56.46 12.15
CA ARG A 66 28.80 -55.96 10.85
C ARG A 66 29.73 -54.80 10.60
N VAL A 67 30.73 -55.02 9.74
CA VAL A 67 31.56 -53.98 9.14
C VAL A 67 30.62 -52.84 8.80
N SER A 68 30.74 -51.75 9.56
CA SER A 68 29.97 -50.54 9.38
C SER A 68 30.43 -49.96 8.06
N LYS A 69 29.81 -50.42 6.97
CA LYS A 69 29.87 -49.76 5.68
C LYS A 69 29.15 -48.44 5.93
N LYS A 70 29.92 -47.41 6.26
CA LYS A 70 29.48 -46.01 6.35
C LYS A 70 28.78 -45.72 5.03
N THR A 71 27.47 -45.91 4.99
CA THR A 71 26.61 -45.37 3.96
C THR A 71 26.74 -43.88 4.14
N SER A 72 27.63 -43.29 3.33
CA SER A 72 27.69 -41.86 3.09
C SER A 72 26.26 -41.42 2.83
N ARG A 73 25.63 -40.80 3.84
CA ARG A 73 24.37 -40.08 3.67
C ARG A 73 24.69 -39.01 2.64
N GLN A 74 24.42 -39.30 1.38
CA GLN A 74 24.37 -38.29 0.35
C GLN A 74 23.34 -37.27 0.84
N LYS A 75 23.83 -36.16 1.41
CA LYS A 75 23.01 -35.00 1.73
C LYS A 75 22.34 -34.62 0.42
N HIS A 76 21.05 -34.92 0.28
CA HIS A 76 20.25 -34.41 -0.82
C HIS A 76 20.47 -32.90 -0.85
N LYS A 77 21.14 -32.42 -1.90
CA LYS A 77 21.32 -30.99 -2.11
C LYS A 77 19.91 -30.39 -2.19
N PRO A 78 19.60 -29.36 -1.38
CA PRO A 78 18.28 -28.75 -1.43
C PRO A 78 18.00 -28.28 -2.86
N LYS A 79 16.83 -28.65 -3.40
CA LYS A 79 16.35 -28.16 -4.71
C LYS A 79 16.40 -26.63 -4.67
N ARG A 80 17.07 -26.01 -5.64
CA ARG A 80 17.12 -24.55 -5.75
C ARG A 80 15.72 -24.06 -6.15
N LEU A 81 15.17 -23.14 -5.37
CA LEU A 81 13.90 -22.48 -5.69
C LEU A 81 14.02 -21.67 -6.99
N PRO A 82 12.92 -21.50 -7.73
CA PRO A 82 12.91 -20.65 -8.92
C PRO A 82 13.26 -19.20 -8.57
N PRO A 83 13.79 -18.43 -9.53
CA PRO A 83 14.16 -17.04 -9.30
C PRO A 83 12.92 -16.20 -8.97
N GLN A 84 12.97 -15.51 -7.82
CA GLN A 84 11.90 -14.62 -7.38
C GLN A 84 11.71 -13.45 -8.34
N LYS A 85 10.46 -13.19 -8.74
CA LYS A 85 10.07 -12.01 -9.49
C LYS A 85 9.88 -10.84 -8.53
N ASP A 86 10.58 -9.74 -8.73
CA ASP A 86 10.47 -8.57 -7.86
C ASP A 86 9.72 -7.45 -8.53
N PHE A 87 8.78 -6.87 -7.80
CA PHE A 87 8.16 -5.61 -8.16
C PHE A 87 8.75 -4.47 -7.32
N VAL A 88 8.68 -3.25 -7.85
CA VAL A 88 9.05 -2.02 -7.14
C VAL A 88 7.88 -1.06 -7.17
N LEU A 89 7.47 -0.55 -6.02
CA LEU A 89 6.44 0.48 -5.92
C LEU A 89 7.04 1.85 -6.27
N GLN A 90 6.51 2.49 -7.33
CA GLN A 90 6.88 3.85 -7.71
C GLN A 90 5.91 4.90 -7.16
N GLY A 91 4.64 4.54 -6.98
CA GLY A 91 3.65 5.46 -6.43
C GLY A 91 2.28 4.81 -6.29
N THR A 92 1.38 5.53 -5.63
CA THR A 92 -0.03 5.16 -5.52
C THR A 92 -0.89 6.39 -5.74
N SER A 93 -2.02 6.24 -6.40
CA SER A 93 -3.00 7.30 -6.62
C SER A 93 -4.34 6.93 -6.00
N ARG A 94 -5.06 7.93 -5.50
CA ARG A 94 -6.42 7.77 -4.99
C ARG A 94 -7.29 8.91 -5.51
N PHE A 95 -8.37 8.55 -6.19
CA PHE A 95 -9.39 9.49 -6.65
C PHE A 95 -10.76 9.03 -6.15
N GLY A 96 -11.29 9.72 -5.14
CA GLY A 96 -12.50 9.30 -4.42
C GLY A 96 -12.32 7.92 -3.77
N SER A 97 -13.11 6.95 -4.23
CA SER A 97 -13.04 5.53 -3.83
C SER A 97 -12.06 4.70 -4.67
N ARG A 98 -11.68 5.17 -5.87
CA ARG A 98 -10.79 4.45 -6.77
C ARG A 98 -9.34 4.58 -6.32
N ARG A 99 -8.61 3.47 -6.34
CA ARG A 99 -7.18 3.42 -6.00
C ARG A 99 -6.41 2.81 -7.16
N ALA A 100 -5.18 3.26 -7.33
CA ALA A 100 -4.26 2.70 -8.30
C ALA A 100 -2.85 2.63 -7.72
N ALA A 101 -2.08 1.64 -8.16
CA ALA A 101 -0.66 1.48 -7.85
C ALA A 101 0.16 1.59 -9.14
N VAL A 102 1.24 2.37 -9.09
CA VAL A 102 2.23 2.44 -10.17
C VAL A 102 3.38 1.52 -9.80
N LEU A 103 3.53 0.45 -10.55
CA LEU A 103 4.47 -0.63 -10.27
C LEU A 103 5.51 -0.73 -11.37
N LYS A 104 6.75 -1.04 -10.99
CA LYS A 104 7.81 -1.46 -11.91
C LYS A 104 7.95 -2.97 -11.83
N GLY A 105 7.75 -3.65 -12.96
CA GLY A 105 7.92 -5.10 -13.09
C GLY A 105 9.39 -5.53 -13.02
N PRO A 106 9.64 -6.86 -12.93
CA PRO A 106 10.98 -7.43 -12.95
C PRO A 106 11.69 -7.24 -14.31
N ASP A 107 10.93 -6.99 -15.37
CA ASP A 107 11.36 -6.62 -16.72
C ASP A 107 11.72 -5.12 -16.85
N ASN A 108 11.64 -4.36 -15.75
CA ASN A 108 11.80 -2.92 -15.68
C ASN A 108 10.72 -2.09 -16.39
N LYS A 109 9.65 -2.70 -16.90
CA LYS A 109 8.51 -1.95 -17.44
C LYS A 109 7.68 -1.38 -16.30
N THR A 110 7.18 -0.17 -16.50
CA THR A 110 6.29 0.50 -15.54
C THR A 110 4.86 0.37 -16.02
N PHE A 111 3.95 0.00 -15.14
CA PHE A 111 2.53 -0.16 -15.45
C PHE A 111 1.68 0.35 -14.28
N ILE A 112 0.43 0.70 -14.59
CA ILE A 112 -0.54 1.21 -13.62
C ILE A 112 -1.56 0.10 -13.39
N GLN A 113 -1.65 -0.39 -12.16
CA GLN A 113 -2.69 -1.34 -11.75
C GLN A 113 -3.80 -0.61 -11.02
N TYR A 114 -5.03 -0.75 -11.51
CA TYR A 114 -6.21 -0.27 -10.80
C TYR A 114 -6.67 -1.29 -9.77
N PHE A 115 -7.06 -0.81 -8.60
CA PHE A 115 -7.61 -1.60 -7.51
C PHE A 115 -9.09 -1.25 -7.35
N GLU A 116 -9.91 -1.97 -8.12
CA GLU A 116 -11.35 -1.74 -8.18
C GLU A 116 -12.05 -2.39 -6.98
N ASN A 117 -13.07 -1.71 -6.46
CA ASN A 117 -13.99 -2.21 -5.42
C ASN A 117 -13.34 -2.75 -4.13
N ASN A 118 -12.07 -2.43 -3.89
CA ASN A 118 -11.27 -3.03 -2.83
C ASN A 118 -11.23 -4.57 -2.86
N THR A 119 -11.40 -5.17 -4.03
CA THR A 119 -11.39 -6.62 -4.22
C THR A 119 -10.05 -7.07 -4.82
N ARG A 120 -9.67 -8.32 -4.55
CA ARG A 120 -8.46 -8.94 -5.10
C ARG A 120 -8.48 -8.85 -6.63
N THR A 121 -7.54 -8.12 -7.23
CA THR A 121 -7.46 -7.89 -8.68
C THR A 121 -6.21 -8.57 -9.25
N PRO A 122 -6.28 -9.33 -10.35
CA PRO A 122 -5.06 -9.82 -11.02
C PRO A 122 -4.22 -8.64 -11.55
N LEU A 123 -2.93 -8.86 -11.78
CA LEU A 123 -2.07 -7.84 -12.40
C LEU A 123 -2.25 -7.85 -13.92
N ASP A 124 -2.54 -6.67 -14.48
CA ASP A 124 -2.68 -6.41 -15.92
C ASP A 124 -1.31 -6.24 -16.60
N LEU A 125 -0.43 -7.22 -16.38
CA LEU A 125 0.90 -7.27 -17.00
C LEU A 125 1.11 -8.64 -17.63
N GLU A 126 1.50 -8.64 -18.90
CA GLU A 126 1.72 -9.84 -19.69
C GLU A 126 2.71 -10.81 -18.98
N GLY A 127 2.24 -12.03 -18.70
CA GLY A 127 3.01 -13.05 -17.97
C GLY A 127 2.99 -12.95 -16.44
N PHE A 128 2.18 -12.06 -15.85
CA PHE A 128 2.05 -11.89 -14.40
C PHE A 128 0.58 -11.92 -13.91
N GLU A 129 -0.32 -12.50 -14.68
CA GLU A 129 -1.76 -12.60 -14.37
C GLU A 129 -2.06 -13.41 -13.09
N GLU A 130 -1.15 -14.31 -12.72
CA GLU A 130 -1.25 -15.12 -11.49
C GLU A 130 -0.86 -14.36 -10.22
N TYR A 131 -0.38 -13.13 -10.36
CA TYR A 131 -0.10 -12.23 -9.24
C TYR A 131 -1.33 -11.38 -8.97
N TYR A 132 -1.67 -11.20 -7.70
CA TYR A 132 -2.87 -10.48 -7.33
C TYR A 132 -2.57 -9.27 -6.45
N LEU A 133 -3.11 -8.13 -6.84
CA LEU A 133 -3.18 -6.94 -6.01
C LEU A 133 -4.24 -7.13 -4.93
N VAL A 134 -3.79 -7.21 -3.68
CA VAL A 134 -4.66 -7.46 -2.51
C VAL A 134 -5.04 -6.17 -1.81
N SER A 135 -4.11 -5.21 -1.73
CA SER A 135 -4.41 -3.91 -1.12
C SER A 135 -3.52 -2.79 -1.64
N VAL A 136 -4.11 -1.59 -1.69
CA VAL A 136 -3.41 -0.35 -2.03
C VAL A 136 -3.63 0.69 -0.91
N LYS A 137 -2.55 1.08 -0.25
CA LYS A 137 -2.47 2.18 0.73
C LYS A 137 -1.54 3.28 0.19
N ALA A 138 -1.47 4.43 0.85
CA ALA A 138 -0.78 5.62 0.33
C ALA A 138 0.73 5.46 0.04
N ARG A 139 1.41 4.50 0.69
CA ARG A 139 2.84 4.24 0.49
C ARG A 139 3.18 2.75 0.53
N GLU A 140 2.16 1.92 0.57
CA GLU A 140 2.28 0.48 0.79
C GLU A 140 1.28 -0.23 -0.13
N VAL A 141 1.76 -1.26 -0.81
CA VAL A 141 0.95 -2.11 -1.68
C VAL A 141 1.23 -3.56 -1.32
N GLN A 142 0.19 -4.39 -1.27
CA GLN A 142 0.33 -5.83 -1.04
C GLN A 142 0.01 -6.59 -2.32
N ILE A 143 0.97 -7.40 -2.77
CA ILE A 143 0.84 -8.30 -3.91
C ILE A 143 0.94 -9.73 -3.42
N GLU A 144 -0.07 -10.54 -3.71
CA GLU A 144 -0.06 -11.98 -3.47
C GLU A 144 0.67 -12.67 -4.62
N TYR A 145 1.63 -13.52 -4.26
CA TYR A 145 2.46 -14.27 -5.20
C TYR A 145 1.89 -15.68 -5.38
N PRO A 146 1.99 -16.26 -6.59
CA PRO A 146 1.58 -17.64 -6.84
C PRO A 146 2.49 -18.64 -6.09
N GLU A 147 2.01 -19.87 -5.96
CA GLU A 147 2.72 -20.95 -5.26
C GLU A 147 3.99 -21.39 -6.00
N ASP A 148 4.01 -21.28 -7.33
CA ASP A 148 5.15 -21.64 -8.17
C ASP A 148 6.33 -20.66 -8.01
N PHE A 149 6.02 -19.38 -7.79
CA PHE A 149 7.02 -18.32 -7.64
C PHE A 149 6.80 -17.55 -6.34
N PRO A 150 7.05 -18.14 -5.16
CA PRO A 150 6.74 -17.51 -3.89
C PRO A 150 7.74 -16.38 -3.57
N CYS A 151 7.26 -15.36 -2.86
CA CYS A 151 8.09 -14.35 -2.24
C CYS A 151 8.84 -14.99 -1.06
N HIS A 152 10.15 -15.18 -1.21
CA HIS A 152 10.97 -15.87 -0.21
C HIS A 152 12.14 -15.04 0.33
N LYS A 153 12.56 -13.99 -0.39
CA LYS A 153 13.68 -13.14 -0.01
C LYS A 153 13.30 -11.67 -0.01
N ASP A 154 13.52 -11.02 1.13
CA ASP A 154 13.37 -9.59 1.29
C ASP A 154 14.42 -8.83 0.47
N LYS A 155 13.97 -7.74 -0.14
CA LYS A 155 14.81 -6.84 -0.95
C LYS A 155 14.58 -5.41 -0.49
N PRO A 156 15.22 -4.98 0.61
CA PRO A 156 15.00 -3.66 1.20
C PRO A 156 15.41 -2.53 0.26
N LYS A 157 16.37 -2.73 -0.65
CA LYS A 157 16.73 -1.73 -1.67
C LYS A 157 15.57 -1.42 -2.63
N LYS A 158 14.77 -2.42 -2.97
CA LYS A 158 13.56 -2.30 -3.81
C LYS A 158 12.30 -1.98 -3.01
N GLY A 159 12.38 -1.95 -1.69
CA GLY A 159 11.22 -1.75 -0.81
C GLY A 159 10.32 -2.98 -0.66
N LEU A 160 10.79 -4.17 -1.05
CA LEU A 160 10.02 -5.41 -0.99
C LEU A 160 10.32 -6.20 0.29
N ARG A 161 9.26 -6.55 1.02
CA ARG A 161 9.27 -7.44 2.19
C ARG A 161 8.31 -8.60 1.94
N CYS A 162 8.74 -9.82 2.16
CA CYS A 162 7.93 -11.02 2.00
C CYS A 162 7.33 -11.44 3.34
N GLU A 163 6.04 -11.77 3.34
CA GLU A 163 5.32 -12.32 4.47
C GLU A 163 4.62 -13.62 4.04
N LYS A 164 4.62 -14.63 4.90
CA LYS A 164 3.90 -15.88 4.67
C LYS A 164 2.54 -15.79 5.35
N ARG A 165 1.48 -16.12 4.62
CA ARG A 165 0.15 -16.31 5.23
C ARG A 165 -0.09 -17.77 5.54
N ASP A 166 -1.04 -18.01 6.44
CA ASP A 166 -1.37 -19.35 6.94
C ASP A 166 -1.84 -20.30 5.83
N ASN A 167 -2.37 -19.77 4.73
CA ASN A 167 -2.87 -20.53 3.58
C ASN A 167 -1.75 -21.02 2.64
N GLY A 168 -0.49 -21.02 3.07
CA GLY A 168 0.68 -21.38 2.23
C GLY A 168 1.08 -20.31 1.20
N LYS A 169 0.19 -19.34 0.96
CA LYS A 169 0.43 -18.22 0.05
C LYS A 169 1.42 -17.21 0.63
N THR A 170 2.22 -16.62 -0.25
CA THR A 170 3.16 -15.58 0.12
C THR A 170 2.69 -14.23 -0.38
N VAL A 171 2.83 -13.21 0.47
CA VAL A 171 2.44 -11.83 0.17
C VAL A 171 3.69 -10.96 0.20
N ALA A 172 3.91 -10.22 -0.87
CA ALA A 172 4.91 -9.18 -0.94
C ALA A 172 4.30 -7.84 -0.51
N ILE A 173 4.85 -7.27 0.55
CA ILE A 173 4.58 -5.90 1.00
C ILE A 173 5.60 -4.99 0.33
N LEU A 174 5.13 -4.17 -0.59
CA LEU A 174 5.91 -3.17 -1.30
C LEU A 174 5.77 -1.82 -0.63
N ASN A 175 6.88 -1.24 -0.20
CA ASN A 175 6.95 0.08 0.41
C ASN A 175 7.60 1.08 -0.53
N LEU A 176 6.97 2.25 -0.66
CA LEU A 176 7.48 3.33 -1.49
C LEU A 176 8.75 3.92 -0.86
N LYS A 177 9.89 3.70 -1.53
CA LYS A 177 11.19 4.24 -1.13
C LYS A 177 11.17 5.76 -1.24
N ARG A 178 11.66 6.44 -0.21
CA ARG A 178 12.01 7.86 -0.34
C ARG A 178 13.35 7.91 -1.04
N ASN A 179 13.40 8.61 -2.16
CA ASN A 179 14.68 9.02 -2.71
C ASN A 179 15.28 10.07 -1.77
N GLU A 180 16.61 10.11 -1.69
CA GLU A 180 17.29 11.22 -1.04
C GLU A 180 16.91 12.51 -1.77
N ALA A 181 16.59 13.55 -1.00
CA ALA A 181 16.33 14.85 -1.60
C ALA A 181 17.57 15.25 -2.38
N LEU A 182 17.36 15.80 -3.58
CA LEU A 182 18.47 16.42 -4.31
C LEU A 182 19.12 17.43 -3.38
N PRO A 183 20.47 17.48 -3.33
CA PRO A 183 21.15 18.48 -2.53
C PRO A 183 20.58 19.85 -2.93
N ALA A 184 20.32 20.68 -1.93
CA ALA A 184 19.88 22.05 -2.20
C ALA A 184 20.82 22.64 -3.26
N PRO A 185 20.28 23.26 -4.33
CA PRO A 185 21.11 23.83 -5.37
C PRO A 185 22.17 24.67 -4.68
N LYS A 186 23.46 24.36 -4.92
CA LYS A 186 24.58 25.15 -4.38
C LYS A 186 24.22 26.59 -4.65
N ALA A 187 24.09 27.39 -3.59
CA ALA A 187 23.67 28.77 -3.70
C ALA A 187 24.47 29.37 -4.85
N SER A 188 23.78 29.71 -5.95
CA SER A 188 24.42 30.46 -7.01
C SER A 188 25.09 31.64 -6.33
N PRO A 189 26.32 32.02 -6.73
CA PRO A 189 26.97 33.18 -6.15
C PRO A 189 25.93 34.27 -6.22
N LYS A 190 25.48 34.72 -5.04
CA LYS A 190 24.53 35.82 -4.93
C LYS A 190 25.10 36.88 -5.87
N LYS A 191 24.49 37.08 -7.04
CA LYS A 191 24.34 38.44 -7.51
C LYS A 191 23.74 39.09 -6.29
N THR A 192 24.53 39.93 -5.64
CA THR A 192 24.07 40.79 -4.57
C THR A 192 22.86 41.49 -5.14
N ALA A 193 21.67 40.90 -4.94
CA ALA A 193 20.47 41.65 -4.70
C ALA A 193 20.89 42.48 -3.51
N LYS A 194 21.41 43.68 -3.83
CA LYS A 194 21.46 44.79 -2.90
C LYS A 194 20.15 44.67 -2.18
N LYS A 195 20.23 44.56 -0.86
CA LYS A 195 19.12 44.78 0.05
C LYS A 195 18.72 46.24 -0.17
N SER A 196 18.19 46.58 -1.35
CA SER A 196 17.47 47.82 -1.56
C SER A 196 16.37 47.68 -0.54
N SER A 197 16.44 48.52 0.47
CA SER A 197 15.51 48.48 1.56
C SER A 197 14.11 48.47 0.95
N LYS A 198 13.13 47.88 1.63
CA LYS A 198 11.72 47.98 1.23
C LYS A 198 11.34 49.45 0.95
N GLU A 199 12.05 50.39 1.53
CA GLU A 199 11.97 51.84 1.29
C GLU A 199 12.52 52.29 -0.07
N ASP A 200 13.65 51.74 -0.56
CA ASP A 200 14.19 52.06 -1.89
C ASP A 200 13.26 51.59 -3.02
N GLU A 201 12.66 50.42 -2.85
CA GLU A 201 11.66 49.91 -3.79
C GLU A 201 10.37 50.75 -3.75
N GLN A 202 9.94 51.17 -2.55
CA GLN A 202 8.85 52.12 -2.39
C GLN A 202 9.15 53.49 -2.99
N LYS A 203 10.38 54.01 -2.85
CA LYS A 203 10.82 55.28 -3.46
C LYS A 203 10.77 55.20 -4.98
N LYS A 204 11.33 54.13 -5.57
CA LYS A 204 11.23 53.90 -7.03
C LYS A 204 9.79 53.82 -7.51
N ARG A 205 8.93 53.10 -6.78
CA ARG A 205 7.51 53.00 -7.14
C ARG A 205 6.81 54.36 -7.04
N LYS A 206 7.10 55.17 -6.02
CA LYS A 206 6.59 56.54 -5.88
C LYS A 206 7.09 57.46 -7.01
N GLU A 207 8.36 57.35 -7.41
CA GLU A 207 8.91 58.09 -8.55
C GLU A 207 8.25 57.69 -9.87
N LEU A 208 7.99 56.40 -10.09
CA LEU A 208 7.23 55.92 -11.25
C LEU A 208 5.82 56.51 -11.30
N TYR A 209 5.12 56.60 -10.16
CA TYR A 209 3.80 57.23 -10.10
C TYR A 209 3.85 58.76 -10.25
N LYS A 210 4.92 59.44 -9.82
CA LYS A 210 5.10 60.89 -10.06
C LYS A 210 5.26 61.22 -11.54
N ASN A 211 5.95 60.35 -12.28
CA ASN A 211 6.20 60.54 -13.71
C ASN A 211 5.07 59.99 -14.59
N PHE A 212 4.05 59.38 -13.99
CA PHE A 212 2.91 58.86 -14.73
C PHE A 212 2.02 59.99 -15.25
N LYS A 213 1.95 60.15 -16.57
CA LYS A 213 1.01 61.06 -17.22
C LYS A 213 -0.21 60.28 -17.69
N LYS A 214 -1.39 60.66 -17.18
CA LYS A 214 -2.67 60.08 -17.61
C LYS A 214 -2.85 60.30 -19.12
N ARG A 215 -3.10 59.23 -19.88
CA ARG A 215 -3.52 59.34 -21.28
C ARG A 215 -4.99 59.80 -21.32
N VAL A 216 -5.24 60.94 -21.95
CA VAL A 216 -6.58 61.50 -22.14
C VAL A 216 -6.90 61.45 -23.63
N ILE A 217 -8.04 60.86 -23.97
CA ILE A 217 -8.53 60.79 -25.35
C ILE A 217 -9.53 61.93 -25.50
N LYS A 218 -9.37 62.78 -26.52
CA LYS A 218 -10.34 63.85 -26.79
C LYS A 218 -11.57 63.29 -27.48
N ASP A 219 -12.70 63.96 -27.33
CA ASP A 219 -13.97 63.48 -27.89
C ASP A 219 -13.96 63.45 -29.43
N GLU A 220 -13.10 64.25 -30.09
CA GLU A 220 -12.92 64.21 -31.54
C GLU A 220 -12.13 62.98 -32.03
N ASP A 221 -11.30 62.40 -31.15
CA ASP A 221 -10.45 61.24 -31.44
C ASP A 221 -11.20 59.91 -31.18
N VAL A 222 -12.51 59.96 -30.89
CA VAL A 222 -13.35 58.80 -30.59
C VAL A 222 -14.00 58.28 -31.87
N PRO A 223 -13.68 57.05 -32.31
CA PRO A 223 -14.32 56.45 -33.47
C PRO A 223 -15.82 56.25 -33.27
N ALA A 224 -16.59 56.37 -34.36
CA ALA A 224 -18.03 56.10 -34.35
C ALA A 224 -18.33 54.68 -33.79
N GLY A 225 -19.30 54.57 -32.88
CA GLY A 225 -19.66 53.30 -32.22
C GLY A 225 -18.85 52.97 -30.96
N MET A 226 -17.89 53.81 -30.56
CA MET A 226 -17.14 53.68 -29.31
C MET A 226 -17.49 54.80 -28.32
N ARG A 227 -17.29 54.54 -27.03
CA ARG A 227 -17.34 55.54 -25.96
C ARG A 227 -16.08 55.51 -25.11
N VAL A 228 -15.72 56.67 -24.57
CA VAL A 228 -14.58 56.81 -23.66
C VAL A 228 -14.98 56.45 -22.23
N VAL A 229 -14.21 55.55 -21.61
CA VAL A 229 -14.29 55.23 -20.18
C VAL A 229 -13.09 55.84 -19.48
N ARG A 230 -13.36 56.79 -18.58
CA ARG A 230 -12.33 57.48 -17.79
C ARG A 230 -11.85 56.58 -16.65
N THR A 231 -10.61 56.12 -16.69
CA THR A 231 -10.01 55.31 -15.62
C THR A 231 -8.85 56.06 -14.94
N PRO A 232 -8.47 55.71 -13.69
CA PRO A 232 -7.32 56.31 -13.02
C PRO A 232 -5.98 56.09 -13.73
N PHE A 233 -5.91 55.12 -14.66
CA PHE A 233 -4.71 54.82 -15.44
C PHE A 233 -4.77 55.37 -16.88
N GLY A 234 -5.75 56.21 -17.19
CA GLY A 234 -5.97 56.73 -18.54
C GLY A 234 -7.34 56.36 -19.10
N ASP A 235 -7.69 57.01 -20.19
CA ASP A 235 -8.96 56.80 -20.85
C ASP A 235 -8.89 55.58 -21.77
N ARG A 236 -10.00 54.83 -21.88
CA ARG A 236 -10.11 53.61 -22.72
C ARG A 236 -11.35 53.70 -23.60
N LEU A 237 -11.28 53.17 -24.82
CA LEU A 237 -12.44 53.06 -25.71
C LEU A 237 -13.17 51.74 -25.47
N VAL A 238 -14.50 51.80 -25.38
CA VAL A 238 -15.37 50.64 -25.19
C VAL A 238 -16.53 50.74 -26.19
N PRO A 239 -16.93 49.64 -26.84
CA PRO A 239 -18.05 49.66 -27.79
C PRO A 239 -19.37 50.06 -27.11
N LEU A 240 -20.18 50.83 -27.83
CA LEU A 240 -21.58 51.07 -27.48
C LEU A 240 -22.35 49.76 -27.67
N LYS A 241 -23.02 49.30 -26.62
CA LYS A 241 -23.99 48.20 -26.68
C LYS A 241 -25.35 48.74 -27.09
#